data_AF-A0A511HP29-F1
#
_entry.id   AF-A0A511HP29-F1
#
_cell.length_a   1.000
_cell.length_b   1.000
_cell.length_c   1.000
_cell.angle_alpha   90.00
_cell.angle_beta   90.00
_cell.angle_gamma   90.00
#
_symmetry.space_group_name_H-M   'P 1'
#
loop_
_entity.id
_entity.type
_entity.pdbx_description
1 polymer ?
#
loop_
_entity_poly.entity_id
_entity_poly.type
_entity_poly.pdbx_seq_one_letter_code
_entity_poly.pdbx_strand_id
1 'polypeptide(L)'
;MDEQSLAPRQRFPRWMLAGWMATAAFVGFRYVPAANASHSHTGWNQIHIATIHGNDGPAGGGSGPGSQDEEYCVMSETTALPATTIAPFIEQTLAKLDFSVIWDGAADWRVDLWRTQKFCNQYATADRNRIELEFRIRESWAALCGGEQYACVTAVNPVTDSSGRHQHYMYMNAHLKREQMAAMGERARKFINHETGHLVGLRDPSYYGDCMHSVMHNNLYASLGCTDPVWHPTPSDFVSVRNIANRAN
;
A
#
# COMPACT_ATOMS: atom_id res chain seq x y z
N MET A 1 49.72 48.59 40.60
CA MET A 1 49.54 49.68 39.63
C MET A 1 49.99 49.10 38.29
N ASP A 2 49.17 48.21 37.74
CA ASP A 2 48.09 48.53 36.80
C ASP A 2 48.68 49.07 35.50
N GLU A 3 48.45 48.36 34.39
CA GLU A 3 47.75 48.94 33.25
C GLU A 3 47.47 47.90 32.14
N GLN A 4 46.17 47.76 31.85
CA GLN A 4 45.58 47.71 30.51
C GLN A 4 45.71 46.42 29.67
N SER A 5 44.76 45.52 29.94
CA SER A 5 44.27 44.52 28.99
C SER A 5 43.40 45.19 27.91
N LEU A 6 43.92 45.30 26.69
CA LEU A 6 43.16 45.65 25.47
C LEU A 6 42.53 44.38 24.85
N ALA A 7 41.22 44.23 24.97
CA ALA A 7 40.39 43.61 23.92
C ALA A 7 39.98 44.74 22.92
N PRO A 8 39.40 44.50 21.72
CA PRO A 8 38.99 43.24 21.07
C PRO A 8 39.29 43.16 19.55
N ARG A 9 39.09 41.98 18.94
CA ARG A 9 38.49 41.86 17.60
C ARG A 9 37.95 40.44 17.43
N GLN A 10 36.74 40.22 17.95
CA GLN A 10 35.98 39.02 17.61
C GLN A 10 35.62 39.08 16.13
N ARG A 11 36.29 38.26 15.32
CA ARG A 11 35.80 37.90 13.98
C ARG A 11 34.59 37.00 14.17
N PHE A 12 33.41 37.50 13.81
CA PHE A 12 32.22 36.66 13.72
C PHE A 12 32.45 35.55 12.71
N PRO A 13 32.31 34.27 13.11
CA PRO A 13 32.43 33.18 12.18
C PRO A 13 31.17 33.10 11.30
N ARG A 14 31.37 33.05 9.98
CA ARG A 14 30.35 33.00 8.91
C ARG A 14 29.44 31.75 8.92
N TRP A 15 29.46 30.93 9.97
CA TRP A 15 28.63 29.72 10.07
C TRP A 15 27.27 29.95 10.74
N MET A 16 26.99 31.15 11.27
CA MET A 16 25.68 31.50 11.86
C MET A 16 24.60 31.92 10.84
N LEU A 17 24.65 31.42 9.60
CA LEU A 17 23.57 31.59 8.62
C LEU A 17 22.99 30.26 8.11
N ALA A 18 23.35 29.14 8.75
CA ALA A 18 22.73 27.83 8.50
C ALA A 18 21.72 27.43 9.59
N GLY A 19 21.28 28.38 10.43
CA GLY A 19 20.53 28.11 11.66
C GLY A 19 19.00 28.02 11.53
N TRP A 20 18.40 28.21 10.34
CA TRP A 20 16.94 28.32 10.23
C TRP A 20 16.31 27.55 9.05
N MET A 21 16.95 26.48 8.60
CA MET A 21 16.39 25.52 7.64
C MET A 21 16.56 24.06 8.09
N ALA A 22 16.82 23.82 9.38
CA ALA A 22 17.03 22.47 9.94
C ALA A 22 15.88 22.00 10.85
N THR A 23 14.95 22.88 11.24
CA THR A 23 13.86 22.56 12.17
C THR A 23 12.51 22.27 11.49
N ALA A 24 12.36 22.54 10.19
CA ALA A 24 11.20 22.08 9.41
C ALA A 24 11.33 20.62 8.93
N ALA A 25 12.55 20.07 8.89
CA ALA A 25 12.82 18.68 8.52
C ALA A 25 12.65 17.68 9.69
N PHE A 26 12.50 18.17 10.94
CA PHE A 26 12.47 17.31 12.12
C PHE A 26 11.06 16.98 12.63
N VAL A 27 10.02 17.66 12.11
CA VAL A 27 8.63 17.48 12.58
C VAL A 27 7.77 16.62 11.64
N GLY A 28 8.21 16.40 10.40
CA GLY A 28 7.53 15.51 9.45
C GLY A 28 7.76 14.01 9.68
N PHE A 29 8.73 13.63 10.51
CA PHE A 29 9.15 12.23 10.68
C PHE A 29 8.41 11.46 11.79
N ARG A 30 7.43 12.08 12.47
CA ARG A 30 6.72 11.44 13.62
C ARG A 30 5.31 10.92 13.32
N TYR A 31 4.86 10.93 12.08
CA TYR A 31 3.59 10.31 11.67
C TYR A 31 3.69 9.53 10.36
N VAL A 32 4.84 8.92 10.09
CA VAL A 32 4.84 7.70 9.29
C VAL A 32 4.57 6.60 10.31
N PRO A 33 3.39 5.93 10.30
CA PRO A 33 3.25 4.71 11.07
C PRO A 33 4.47 3.86 10.75
N ALA A 34 5.15 3.36 11.78
CA ALA A 34 6.25 2.41 11.62
C ALA A 34 5.90 1.43 10.51
N ALA A 35 6.86 0.88 9.78
CA ALA A 35 6.62 0.00 8.64
C ALA A 35 7.34 -1.36 8.86
N ASN A 36 6.75 -2.53 8.73
CA ASN A 36 7.49 -3.77 8.67
C ASN A 36 6.71 -4.68 7.70
N ALA A 37 7.35 -5.36 6.75
CA ALA A 37 6.69 -6.42 6.00
C ALA A 37 7.16 -7.80 6.46
N SER A 38 6.25 -8.77 6.48
CA SER A 38 6.01 -9.76 7.55
C SER A 38 5.12 -9.26 8.70
N HIS A 39 4.67 -8.00 8.66
CA HIS A 39 3.85 -7.43 9.72
C HIS A 39 2.64 -6.68 9.17
N SER A 40 1.63 -6.63 10.03
CA SER A 40 0.38 -5.93 9.81
C SER A 40 0.38 -4.62 10.58
N HIS A 41 -0.56 -3.74 10.26
CA HIS A 41 -0.98 -2.76 11.26
C HIS A 41 -1.52 -3.48 12.53
N THR A 42 -1.19 -2.95 13.70
CA THR A 42 -1.60 -3.50 15.01
C THR A 42 -2.06 -2.36 15.91
N GLY A 43 -2.91 -2.67 16.89
CA GLY A 43 -3.46 -1.68 17.82
C GLY A 43 -4.77 -1.09 17.34
N TRP A 44 -5.12 0.10 17.83
CA TRP A 44 -6.42 0.71 17.59
C TRP A 44 -6.68 1.04 16.12
N ASN A 45 -5.69 1.57 15.39
CA ASN A 45 -5.89 1.93 13.98
C ASN A 45 -5.19 0.93 13.05
N GLN A 46 -5.96 0.10 12.36
CA GLN A 46 -5.45 -0.90 11.43
C GLN A 46 -5.84 -0.53 9.99
N ILE A 47 -4.85 -0.22 9.16
CA ILE A 47 -5.07 0.22 7.78
C ILE A 47 -5.28 -1.01 6.91
N HIS A 48 -6.50 -1.50 6.84
CA HIS A 48 -6.96 -2.52 5.90
C HIS A 48 -8.46 -2.37 5.65
N ILE A 49 -8.94 -3.05 4.60
CA ILE A 49 -10.35 -3.03 4.24
C ILE A 49 -11.18 -3.77 5.30
N ALA A 50 -12.37 -3.27 5.62
CA ALA A 50 -13.22 -3.77 6.70
C ALA A 50 -13.76 -5.18 6.40
N THR A 51 -14.00 -5.43 5.13
CA THR A 51 -14.39 -6.69 4.51
C THR A 51 -13.13 -7.35 3.99
N ILE A 52 -12.53 -8.20 4.81
CA ILE A 52 -11.62 -9.24 4.31
C ILE A 52 -12.39 -10.53 4.52
N HIS A 53 -13.25 -10.83 3.56
CA HIS A 53 -14.01 -12.05 3.52
C HIS A 53 -13.00 -13.21 3.35
N GLY A 54 -12.77 -13.93 4.45
CA GLY A 54 -12.12 -15.22 4.40
C GLY A 54 -13.10 -16.21 3.82
N ASN A 55 -12.86 -16.68 2.61
CA ASN A 55 -13.64 -17.77 2.05
C ASN A 55 -13.02 -19.09 2.55
N ASP A 56 -13.82 -19.99 3.16
CA ASP A 56 -13.48 -21.43 3.30
C ASP A 56 -13.43 -22.14 1.92
N GLY A 57 -13.58 -21.35 0.84
CA GLY A 57 -13.70 -21.78 -0.54
C GLY A 57 -15.09 -22.35 -0.82
N PRO A 58 -15.64 -22.19 -2.03
CA PRO A 58 -16.68 -23.11 -2.44
C PRO A 58 -16.06 -24.52 -2.48
N ALA A 59 -16.74 -25.50 -1.87
CA ALA A 59 -16.44 -26.92 -2.06
C ALA A 59 -16.65 -27.29 -3.56
N GLY A 60 -15.70 -26.92 -4.44
CA GLY A 60 -15.85 -27.13 -5.88
C GLY A 60 -15.09 -26.21 -6.84
N GLY A 61 -14.27 -25.24 -6.41
CA GLY A 61 -13.33 -24.54 -7.31
C GLY A 61 -13.97 -23.85 -8.52
N GLY A 62 -14.93 -22.95 -8.29
CA GLY A 62 -15.60 -22.19 -9.36
C GLY A 62 -14.69 -21.14 -10.01
N SER A 63 -14.90 -20.88 -11.31
CA SER A 63 -14.08 -19.98 -12.14
C SER A 63 -14.61 -18.53 -12.24
N GLY A 64 -15.21 -17.99 -11.16
CA GLY A 64 -15.82 -16.65 -11.18
C GLY A 64 -16.04 -16.07 -9.77
N PRO A 65 -16.48 -14.80 -9.68
CA PRO A 65 -16.65 -14.11 -8.40
C PRO A 65 -17.69 -14.82 -7.52
N GLY A 66 -17.26 -15.18 -6.31
CA GLY A 66 -18.10 -15.65 -5.23
C GLY A 66 -18.76 -14.49 -4.46
N SER A 67 -19.72 -14.83 -3.59
CA SER A 67 -20.40 -13.84 -2.73
C SER A 67 -19.56 -13.37 -1.53
N GLN A 68 -18.35 -13.89 -1.40
CA GLN A 68 -17.38 -13.63 -0.33
C GLN A 68 -16.08 -13.09 -0.95
N ASP A 69 -16.15 -12.59 -2.17
CA ASP A 69 -14.97 -12.09 -2.86
C ASP A 69 -15.02 -10.56 -2.85
N GLU A 70 -13.86 -9.93 -2.64
CA GLU A 70 -13.78 -8.48 -2.63
C GLU A 70 -13.86 -7.93 -4.05
N GLU A 71 -14.70 -6.91 -4.22
CA GLU A 71 -14.88 -6.25 -5.49
C GLU A 71 -14.02 -4.99 -5.61
N TYR A 72 -13.36 -4.84 -6.76
CA TYR A 72 -12.64 -3.61 -7.09
C TYR A 72 -13.05 -3.03 -8.44
N CYS A 73 -12.92 -1.72 -8.59
CA CYS A 73 -13.00 -1.06 -9.89
C CYS A 73 -11.67 -0.42 -10.25
N VAL A 74 -11.48 -0.17 -11.54
CA VAL A 74 -10.28 0.49 -12.07
C VAL A 74 -10.67 1.80 -12.71
N MET A 75 -9.86 2.83 -12.48
CA MET A 75 -9.93 4.09 -13.22
C MET A 75 -8.55 4.56 -13.62
N SER A 76 -8.48 5.11 -14.82
CA SER A 76 -7.29 5.81 -15.30
C SER A 76 -7.65 7.25 -15.59
N GLU A 77 -6.83 8.16 -15.10
CA GLU A 77 -6.93 9.60 -15.36
C GLU A 77 -5.73 10.08 -16.18
N THR A 78 -5.12 9.17 -16.93
CA THR A 78 -4.17 9.45 -18.01
C THR A 78 -4.63 8.79 -19.29
N THR A 79 -4.49 9.49 -20.40
CA THR A 79 -4.79 8.96 -21.74
C THR A 79 -3.69 8.03 -22.25
N ALA A 80 -2.46 8.15 -21.73
CA ALA A 80 -1.32 7.34 -22.15
C ALA A 80 -1.44 5.87 -21.71
N LEU A 81 -2.26 5.61 -20.69
CA LEU A 81 -2.55 4.26 -20.23
C LEU A 81 -4.04 4.19 -19.88
N PRO A 82 -4.94 3.94 -20.85
CA PRO A 82 -6.38 4.01 -20.62
C PRO A 82 -6.86 2.85 -19.74
N ALA A 83 -7.99 3.04 -19.04
CA ALA A 83 -8.56 2.03 -18.14
C ALA A 83 -8.87 0.70 -18.85
N THR A 84 -9.25 0.75 -20.14
CA THR A 84 -9.47 -0.43 -21.00
C THR A 84 -8.24 -1.30 -21.17
N THR A 85 -7.05 -0.71 -21.08
CA THR A 85 -5.78 -1.44 -21.15
C THR A 85 -5.35 -1.94 -19.77
N ILE A 86 -5.50 -1.12 -18.73
CA ILE A 86 -5.02 -1.43 -17.37
C ILE A 86 -5.90 -2.47 -16.68
N ALA A 87 -7.21 -2.34 -16.80
CA ALA A 87 -8.16 -3.17 -16.07
C ALA A 87 -7.97 -4.68 -16.32
N PRO A 88 -7.84 -5.15 -17.59
CA PRO A 88 -7.53 -6.54 -17.86
C PRO A 88 -6.19 -7.01 -17.28
N PHE A 89 -5.20 -6.13 -17.20
CA PHE A 89 -3.87 -6.46 -16.67
C PHE A 89 -3.87 -6.59 -15.14
N ILE A 90 -4.57 -5.70 -14.43
CA ILE A 90 -4.78 -5.83 -12.98
C ILE A 90 -5.56 -7.11 -12.69
N GLU A 91 -6.65 -7.35 -13.42
CA GLU A 91 -7.46 -8.57 -13.28
C GLU A 91 -6.66 -9.84 -13.57
N GLN A 92 -5.80 -9.81 -14.59
CA GLN A 92 -4.89 -10.91 -14.84
C GLN A 92 -3.95 -11.13 -13.66
N THR A 93 -3.34 -10.05 -13.15
CA THR A 93 -2.36 -10.12 -12.06
C THR A 93 -2.95 -10.67 -10.76
N LEU A 94 -4.18 -10.25 -10.42
CA LEU A 94 -4.79 -10.59 -9.14
C LEU A 94 -5.54 -11.92 -9.16
N ALA A 95 -6.09 -12.35 -10.30
CA ALA A 95 -7.04 -13.46 -10.33
C ALA A 95 -6.84 -14.50 -11.46
N LYS A 96 -5.92 -14.28 -12.41
CA LYS A 96 -5.79 -15.16 -13.60
C LYS A 96 -4.37 -15.61 -13.96
N LEU A 97 -3.39 -15.45 -13.06
CA LEU A 97 -2.08 -16.12 -13.20
C LEU A 97 -2.14 -17.52 -12.60
N ASP A 98 -1.02 -18.24 -12.66
CA ASP A 98 -0.89 -19.57 -12.04
C ASP A 98 -1.13 -19.51 -10.53
N PHE A 99 -1.72 -20.58 -9.99
CA PHE A 99 -2.11 -20.71 -8.59
C PHE A 99 -0.97 -20.41 -7.60
N SER A 100 0.26 -20.80 -7.95
CA SER A 100 1.44 -20.54 -7.11
C SER A 100 1.90 -19.07 -7.09
N VAL A 101 1.29 -18.21 -7.90
CA VAL A 101 1.69 -16.83 -8.17
C VAL A 101 0.57 -15.87 -7.80
N ILE A 102 -0.68 -16.23 -8.13
CA ILE A 102 -1.81 -15.50 -7.58
C ILE A 102 -1.95 -15.80 -6.10
N TRP A 103 -2.60 -14.85 -5.44
CA TRP A 103 -3.08 -15.09 -4.11
C TRP A 103 -4.46 -15.75 -4.21
N ASP A 104 -4.51 -17.06 -4.03
CA ASP A 104 -5.77 -17.82 -4.20
C ASP A 104 -5.97 -18.95 -3.19
N GLY A 105 -5.04 -19.16 -2.25
CA GLY A 105 -5.30 -19.85 -0.98
C GLY A 105 -5.92 -21.25 -1.11
N ALA A 106 -5.26 -22.21 -1.78
CA ALA A 106 -5.82 -23.55 -2.07
C ALA A 106 -6.18 -24.42 -0.85
N ALA A 107 -6.00 -23.92 0.37
CA ALA A 107 -6.54 -24.53 1.56
C ALA A 107 -6.86 -23.48 2.66
N ASP A 108 -8.06 -23.63 3.23
CA ASP A 108 -8.69 -23.08 4.45
C ASP A 108 -8.74 -21.56 4.68
N TRP A 109 -8.22 -20.69 3.81
CA TRP A 109 -8.62 -19.27 3.79
C TRP A 109 -8.17 -18.57 2.47
N ARG A 110 -9.10 -17.94 1.75
CA ARG A 110 -8.88 -17.26 0.45
C ARG A 110 -9.36 -15.80 0.55
N VAL A 111 -8.62 -14.85 -0.04
CA VAL A 111 -9.08 -13.47 -0.28
C VAL A 111 -9.04 -13.25 -1.79
N ASP A 112 -10.21 -13.19 -2.40
CA ASP A 112 -10.33 -12.99 -3.83
C ASP A 112 -10.60 -11.55 -4.16
N LEU A 113 -9.93 -11.06 -5.18
CA LEU A 113 -10.13 -9.70 -5.68
C LEU A 113 -10.65 -9.82 -7.10
N TRP A 114 -11.94 -9.52 -7.29
CA TRP A 114 -12.55 -9.51 -8.62
C TRP A 114 -12.86 -8.11 -9.09
N ARG A 115 -12.59 -7.92 -10.38
CA ARG A 115 -12.93 -6.67 -11.03
C ARG A 115 -14.43 -6.60 -11.29
N THR A 116 -15.02 -5.49 -10.88
CA THR A 116 -16.37 -5.10 -11.26
C THR A 116 -16.49 -4.87 -12.78
N GLN A 117 -17.73 -4.91 -13.29
CA GLN A 117 -17.98 -4.88 -14.74
C GLN A 117 -17.63 -3.54 -15.41
N LYS A 118 -17.76 -2.42 -14.70
CA LYS A 118 -17.53 -1.08 -15.24
C LYS A 118 -16.29 -0.44 -14.63
N PHE A 119 -15.78 0.62 -15.26
CA PHE A 119 -14.75 1.46 -14.65
C PHE A 119 -15.34 2.32 -13.52
N CYS A 120 -14.53 2.73 -12.54
CA CYS A 120 -15.04 3.45 -11.36
C CYS A 120 -15.85 4.69 -11.73
N ASN A 121 -15.44 5.41 -12.77
CA ASN A 121 -16.10 6.63 -13.25
C ASN A 121 -17.39 6.39 -14.07
N GLN A 122 -17.76 5.13 -14.30
CA GLN A 122 -18.98 4.75 -15.02
C GLN A 122 -20.12 4.32 -14.09
N TYR A 123 -19.84 4.18 -12.79
CA TYR A 123 -20.85 3.94 -11.77
C TYR A 123 -21.47 5.26 -11.31
N ALA A 124 -22.78 5.24 -11.02
CA ALA A 124 -23.39 6.31 -10.25
C ALA A 124 -22.81 6.31 -8.84
N THR A 125 -22.74 7.46 -8.16
CA THR A 125 -22.12 7.57 -6.84
C THR A 125 -22.65 6.55 -5.84
N ALA A 126 -23.96 6.29 -5.82
CA ALA A 126 -24.56 5.33 -4.89
C ALA A 126 -24.11 3.88 -5.14
N ASP A 127 -23.89 3.50 -6.40
CA ASP A 127 -23.41 2.16 -6.77
C ASP A 127 -21.90 2.04 -6.55
N ARG A 128 -21.14 3.10 -6.86
CA ARG A 128 -19.70 3.17 -6.61
C ARG A 128 -19.37 3.04 -5.13
N ASN A 129 -20.20 3.60 -4.25
CA ASN A 129 -20.07 3.45 -2.80
C ASN A 129 -20.31 2.02 -2.29
N ARG A 130 -20.63 1.05 -3.15
CA ARG A 130 -20.65 -0.37 -2.78
C ARG A 130 -19.34 -1.08 -3.13
N ILE A 131 -18.47 -0.41 -3.87
CA ILE A 131 -17.17 -0.94 -4.29
C ILE A 131 -16.14 -0.47 -3.26
N GLU A 132 -15.57 -1.43 -2.56
CA GLU A 132 -14.71 -1.21 -1.40
C GLU A 132 -13.28 -0.83 -1.80
N LEU A 133 -12.86 -1.28 -2.98
CA LEU A 133 -11.50 -1.11 -3.47
C LEU A 133 -11.47 -0.39 -4.83
N GLU A 134 -10.58 0.59 -4.95
CA GLU A 134 -10.31 1.25 -6.23
C GLU A 134 -8.84 1.22 -6.60
N PHE A 135 -8.55 0.87 -7.86
CA PHE A 135 -7.24 1.10 -8.46
C PHE A 135 -7.29 2.35 -9.34
N ARG A 136 -6.48 3.35 -8.98
CA ARG A 136 -6.45 4.66 -9.63
C ARG A 136 -5.09 4.91 -10.24
N ILE A 137 -5.08 5.21 -11.55
CA ILE A 137 -3.85 5.41 -12.32
C ILE A 137 -3.76 6.86 -12.80
N ARG A 138 -2.64 7.52 -12.52
CA ARG A 138 -2.32 8.90 -12.94
C ARG A 138 -0.85 9.04 -13.32
N GLU A 139 -0.48 10.17 -13.93
CA GLU A 139 0.94 10.51 -14.14
C GLU A 139 1.70 10.67 -12.82
N SER A 140 1.10 11.37 -11.86
CA SER A 140 1.68 11.60 -10.54
C SER A 140 0.61 11.60 -9.45
N TRP A 141 1.03 11.09 -8.29
CA TRP A 141 0.31 11.16 -7.03
C TRP A 141 1.11 11.88 -5.96
N ALA A 142 2.14 12.66 -6.30
CA ALA A 142 3.10 13.20 -5.33
C ALA A 142 2.45 14.03 -4.20
N ALA A 143 1.40 14.80 -4.51
CA ALA A 143 0.66 15.56 -3.51
C ALA A 143 -0.07 14.68 -2.49
N LEU A 144 -0.38 13.43 -2.85
CA LEU A 144 -1.08 12.45 -2.02
C LEU A 144 -0.12 11.45 -1.37
N CYS A 145 0.78 10.86 -2.15
CA CYS A 145 1.72 9.83 -1.73
C CYS A 145 3.06 10.40 -1.21
N GLY A 146 3.15 11.71 -0.99
CA GLY A 146 4.33 12.35 -0.38
C GLY A 146 5.57 12.44 -1.27
N GLY A 147 5.45 12.15 -2.57
CA GLY A 147 6.56 12.31 -3.52
C GLY A 147 6.33 11.63 -4.87
N GLU A 148 7.16 11.99 -5.86
CA GLU A 148 7.04 11.50 -7.23
C GLU A 148 7.39 10.03 -7.39
N GLN A 149 8.12 9.42 -6.47
CA GLN A 149 8.55 8.02 -6.62
C GLN A 149 7.52 7.01 -6.13
N TYR A 150 6.51 7.47 -5.39
CA TYR A 150 5.65 6.61 -4.58
C TYR A 150 4.31 6.35 -5.27
N ALA A 151 3.95 5.07 -5.34
CA ALA A 151 2.55 4.68 -5.27
C ALA A 151 2.16 4.61 -3.79
N CYS A 152 0.87 4.63 -3.50
CA CYS A 152 0.40 4.50 -2.12
C CYS A 152 -1.04 4.03 -2.07
N VAL A 153 -1.47 3.63 -0.88
CA VAL A 153 -2.86 3.39 -0.55
C VAL A 153 -3.43 4.50 0.33
N THR A 154 -4.67 4.89 0.09
CA THR A 154 -5.46 5.72 1.01
C THR A 154 -6.67 4.96 1.53
N ALA A 155 -6.96 5.13 2.81
CA ALA A 155 -8.10 4.52 3.47
C ALA A 155 -9.06 5.61 3.98
N VAL A 156 -10.36 5.40 3.81
CA VAL A 156 -11.39 6.36 4.22
C VAL A 156 -12.56 5.62 4.88
N ASN A 157 -13.36 6.38 5.64
CA ASN A 157 -14.50 5.88 6.38
C ASN A 157 -14.14 4.77 7.40
N PRO A 158 -13.45 5.14 8.50
CA PRO A 158 -13.06 4.17 9.52
C PRO A 158 -14.30 3.58 10.20
N VAL A 159 -14.25 2.27 10.46
CA VAL A 159 -15.27 1.49 11.15
C VAL A 159 -14.60 0.75 12.29
N THR A 160 -15.25 0.72 13.44
CA THR A 160 -14.78 -0.09 14.56
C THR A 160 -15.21 -1.53 14.36
N ASP A 161 -14.30 -2.45 14.59
CA ASP A 161 -14.57 -3.89 14.51
C ASP A 161 -15.68 -4.31 15.49
N SER A 162 -16.27 -5.47 15.25
CA SER A 162 -17.39 -5.96 16.07
C SER A 162 -17.02 -6.16 17.55
N SER A 163 -15.73 -6.35 17.85
CA SER A 163 -15.23 -6.49 19.22
C SER A 163 -14.93 -5.17 19.92
N GLY A 164 -14.91 -4.04 19.21
CA GLY A 164 -14.59 -2.72 19.77
C GLY A 164 -13.11 -2.51 20.07
N ARG A 165 -12.22 -3.36 19.57
CA ARG A 165 -10.78 -3.36 19.89
C ARG A 165 -9.92 -2.64 18.86
N HIS A 166 -10.40 -2.50 17.62
CA HIS A 166 -9.68 -1.76 16.58
C HIS A 166 -10.61 -1.14 15.53
N GLN A 167 -10.04 -0.28 14.70
CA GLN A 167 -10.65 0.32 13.53
C GLN A 167 -9.98 -0.20 12.26
N HIS A 168 -10.81 -0.42 11.25
CA HIS A 168 -10.47 -0.72 9.85
C HIS A 168 -11.30 0.20 8.93
N TYR A 169 -11.26 0.05 7.61
CA TYR A 169 -11.81 1.07 6.70
C TYR A 169 -12.80 0.49 5.69
N MET A 170 -13.93 1.17 5.45
CA MET A 170 -14.91 0.69 4.45
C MET A 170 -14.42 0.85 3.01
N TYR A 171 -13.56 1.83 2.73
CA TYR A 171 -13.11 2.09 1.37
C TYR A 171 -11.61 2.36 1.33
N MET A 172 -10.95 1.72 0.37
CA MET A 172 -9.52 1.88 0.14
C MET A 172 -9.21 2.08 -1.34
N ASN A 173 -8.16 2.84 -1.61
CA ASN A 173 -7.75 3.18 -2.96
C ASN A 173 -6.26 2.94 -3.11
N ALA A 174 -5.86 2.14 -4.10
CA ALA A 174 -4.48 2.02 -4.55
C ALA A 174 -4.20 3.05 -5.65
N HIS A 175 -3.22 3.91 -5.42
CA HIS A 175 -2.83 5.01 -6.31
C HIS A 175 -1.54 4.64 -7.03
N LEU A 176 -1.68 4.07 -8.22
CA LEU A 176 -0.56 3.62 -9.05
C LEU A 176 -0.13 4.71 -10.03
N LYS A 177 1.17 4.84 -10.29
CA LYS A 177 1.67 5.77 -11.32
C LYS A 177 1.69 5.12 -12.69
N ARG A 178 1.39 5.89 -13.73
CA ARG A 178 1.51 5.47 -15.13
C ARG A 178 2.90 4.92 -15.44
N GLU A 179 3.95 5.61 -15.01
CA GLU A 179 5.34 5.21 -15.26
C GLU A 179 5.65 3.82 -14.72
N GLN A 180 5.19 3.50 -13.51
CA GLN A 180 5.35 2.17 -12.88
C GLN A 180 4.59 1.08 -13.65
N MET A 181 3.52 1.46 -14.35
CA MET A 181 2.67 0.58 -15.12
C MET A 181 3.02 0.52 -16.61
N ALA A 182 3.93 1.38 -17.09
CA ALA A 182 4.11 1.67 -18.51
C ALA A 182 4.55 0.47 -19.35
N ALA A 183 5.38 -0.41 -18.78
CA ALA A 183 5.85 -1.61 -19.47
C ALA A 183 4.90 -2.81 -19.35
N MET A 184 3.89 -2.75 -18.46
CA MET A 184 2.94 -3.84 -18.18
C MET A 184 3.61 -5.23 -18.03
N GLY A 185 4.78 -5.27 -17.39
CA GLY A 185 5.54 -6.49 -17.10
C GLY A 185 5.57 -6.83 -15.61
N GLU A 186 6.51 -7.67 -15.18
CA GLU A 186 6.66 -8.07 -13.78
C GLU A 186 6.81 -6.89 -12.82
N ARG A 187 7.50 -5.82 -13.25
CA ARG A 187 7.61 -4.60 -12.46
C ARG A 187 6.26 -3.94 -12.18
N ALA A 188 5.36 -3.92 -13.17
CA ALA A 188 4.02 -3.39 -12.98
C ALA A 188 3.19 -4.32 -12.08
N ARG A 189 3.31 -5.64 -12.25
CA ARG A 189 2.68 -6.65 -11.38
C ARG A 189 3.14 -6.52 -9.92
N LYS A 190 4.43 -6.28 -9.70
CA LYS A 190 5.00 -5.99 -8.39
C LYS A 190 4.28 -4.83 -7.72
N PHE A 191 4.14 -3.69 -8.39
CA PHE A 191 3.44 -2.53 -7.82
C PHE A 191 1.97 -2.82 -7.55
N ILE A 192 1.27 -3.52 -8.46
CA ILE A 192 -0.11 -3.95 -8.22
C ILE A 192 -0.19 -4.78 -6.94
N ASN A 193 0.61 -5.84 -6.82
CA ASN A 193 0.58 -6.75 -5.68
C ASN A 193 1.04 -6.07 -4.37
N HIS A 194 2.04 -5.19 -4.45
CA HIS A 194 2.55 -4.41 -3.33
C HIS A 194 1.47 -3.48 -2.77
N GLU A 195 0.85 -2.64 -3.61
CA GLU A 195 -0.23 -1.76 -3.16
C GLU A 195 -1.46 -2.56 -2.71
N THR A 196 -1.73 -3.70 -3.37
CA THR A 196 -2.79 -4.63 -2.92
C THR A 196 -2.51 -5.16 -1.53
N GLY A 197 -1.25 -5.47 -1.21
CA GLY A 197 -0.80 -5.82 0.14
C GLY A 197 -1.18 -4.76 1.17
N HIS A 198 -1.07 -3.48 0.85
CA HIS A 198 -1.54 -2.41 1.75
C HIS A 198 -3.05 -2.35 1.91
N LEU A 199 -3.83 -2.65 0.86
CA LEU A 199 -5.30 -2.71 0.95
C LEU A 199 -5.77 -3.77 1.97
N VAL A 200 -5.01 -4.85 2.10
CA VAL A 200 -5.29 -5.98 3.00
C VAL A 200 -4.49 -5.92 4.31
N GLY A 201 -3.77 -4.82 4.55
CA GLY A 201 -3.13 -4.51 5.83
C GLY A 201 -1.69 -4.94 6.02
N LEU A 202 -1.03 -5.41 4.96
CA LEU A 202 0.43 -5.53 4.94
C LEU A 202 1.07 -4.14 4.91
N ARG A 203 2.28 -4.06 5.45
CA ARG A 203 2.98 -2.80 5.70
C ARG A 203 4.35 -2.84 5.03
N ASP A 204 4.85 -1.68 4.61
CA ASP A 204 6.22 -1.53 4.06
C ASP A 204 7.28 -1.90 5.09
N PRO A 205 8.57 -2.08 4.78
CA PRO A 205 9.68 -2.18 5.75
C PRO A 205 10.03 -0.85 6.46
N SER A 206 10.51 -0.87 7.71
CA SER A 206 11.05 0.31 8.44
C SER A 206 12.40 0.09 9.09
N TYR A 207 12.86 -1.15 9.17
CA TYR A 207 14.24 -1.45 9.55
C TYR A 207 14.74 -2.71 8.85
N TYR A 208 16.06 -2.94 8.96
CA TYR A 208 16.75 -4.02 8.25
C TYR A 208 16.17 -5.43 8.48
N GLY A 209 15.63 -5.70 9.66
CA GLY A 209 15.04 -7.00 9.98
C GLY A 209 13.68 -7.26 9.32
N ASP A 210 13.09 -6.26 8.67
CA ASP A 210 11.84 -6.41 7.93
C ASP A 210 12.04 -6.88 6.50
N CYS A 211 13.29 -6.91 6.02
CA CYS A 211 13.67 -7.26 4.65
C CYS A 211 13.69 -8.79 4.41
N MET A 212 12.66 -9.50 4.89
CA MET A 212 12.35 -10.90 4.59
C MET A 212 12.01 -11.15 3.10
N HIS A 213 11.51 -12.32 2.70
CA HIS A 213 11.08 -12.56 1.31
C HIS A 213 9.59 -12.20 1.15
N SER A 214 9.27 -10.97 0.73
CA SER A 214 7.89 -10.45 0.66
C SER A 214 7.64 -9.59 -0.58
N VAL A 215 6.39 -9.58 -1.05
CA VAL A 215 5.94 -8.68 -2.12
C VAL A 215 5.94 -7.21 -1.70
N MET A 216 5.97 -6.92 -0.41
CA MET A 216 6.03 -5.56 0.14
C MET A 216 7.42 -4.93 0.05
N HIS A 217 8.44 -5.64 -0.41
CA HIS A 217 9.80 -5.08 -0.51
C HIS A 217 10.07 -4.53 -1.89
N ASN A 218 10.61 -3.33 -1.95
CA ASN A 218 11.03 -2.72 -3.20
C ASN A 218 12.37 -2.00 -2.99
N ASN A 219 13.01 -1.62 -4.09
CA ASN A 219 14.31 -0.94 -4.06
C ASN A 219 14.28 0.47 -3.43
N LEU A 220 13.11 1.05 -3.14
CA LEU A 220 13.02 2.30 -2.37
C LEU A 220 13.50 2.10 -0.93
N TYR A 221 13.44 0.86 -0.42
CA TYR A 221 13.90 0.47 0.91
C TYR A 221 15.34 -0.08 0.91
N ALA A 222 16.12 0.17 -0.16
CA ALA A 222 17.51 -0.31 -0.25
C ALA A 222 18.42 0.23 0.87
N SER A 223 18.11 1.42 1.41
CA SER A 223 18.79 1.98 2.59
C SER A 223 18.57 1.16 3.86
N LEU A 224 17.49 0.37 3.90
CA LEU A 224 17.19 -0.60 4.95
C LEU A 224 17.76 -1.99 4.61
N GLY A 225 18.51 -2.15 3.51
CA GLY A 225 19.05 -3.44 3.07
C GLY A 225 18.03 -4.34 2.37
N CYS A 226 16.84 -3.84 2.07
CA CYS A 226 15.84 -4.56 1.30
C CYS A 226 16.23 -4.61 -0.17
N THR A 227 15.96 -5.74 -0.81
CA THR A 227 16.02 -5.88 -2.26
C THR A 227 14.61 -5.95 -2.82
N ASP A 228 14.48 -6.18 -4.12
CA ASP A 228 13.18 -6.40 -4.78
C ASP A 228 13.07 -7.87 -5.21
N PRO A 229 12.86 -8.80 -4.25
CA PRO A 229 13.19 -10.20 -4.46
C PRO A 229 12.14 -10.98 -5.25
N VAL A 230 10.88 -10.51 -5.27
CA VAL A 230 9.73 -11.18 -5.90
C VAL A 230 8.71 -10.15 -6.36
N TRP A 231 7.97 -10.44 -7.42
CA TRP A 231 6.87 -9.59 -7.90
C TRP A 231 5.47 -10.07 -7.47
N HIS A 232 5.37 -11.24 -6.83
CA HIS A 232 4.13 -11.84 -6.38
C HIS A 232 4.14 -12.09 -4.86
N PRO A 233 2.96 -12.25 -4.22
CA PRO A 233 2.85 -12.61 -2.81
C PRO A 233 3.59 -13.90 -2.49
N THR A 234 4.21 -13.95 -1.30
CA THR A 234 4.94 -15.12 -0.80
C THR A 234 4.17 -15.85 0.30
N PRO A 235 4.59 -17.06 0.70
CA PRO A 235 4.07 -17.74 1.90
C PRO A 235 3.99 -16.86 3.15
N SER A 236 4.94 -15.94 3.34
CA SER A 236 4.92 -15.02 4.48
C SER A 236 3.80 -13.99 4.36
N ASP A 237 3.59 -13.44 3.17
CA ASP A 237 2.52 -12.47 2.91
C ASP A 237 1.15 -13.09 3.18
N PHE A 238 0.94 -14.32 2.72
CA PHE A 238 -0.29 -15.08 3.00
C PHE A 238 -0.53 -15.27 4.50
N VAL A 239 0.46 -15.75 5.25
CA VAL A 239 0.30 -15.96 6.70
C VAL A 239 -0.03 -14.65 7.42
N SER A 240 0.63 -13.55 7.04
CA SER A 240 0.36 -12.24 7.64
C SER A 240 -1.07 -11.77 7.37
N VAL A 241 -1.56 -11.86 6.13
CA VAL A 241 -2.94 -11.45 5.85
C VAL A 241 -3.97 -12.38 6.50
N ARG A 242 -3.70 -13.69 6.57
CA ARG A 242 -4.56 -14.61 7.33
C ARG A 242 -4.76 -14.14 8.76
N ASN A 243 -3.67 -13.72 9.39
CA ASN A 243 -3.68 -13.23 10.77
C ASN A 243 -4.36 -11.86 10.92
N ILE A 244 -4.52 -11.09 9.83
CA ILE A 244 -5.31 -9.85 9.80
C ILE A 244 -6.79 -10.20 9.68
N ALA A 245 -7.14 -11.09 8.74
CA ALA A 245 -8.51 -11.53 8.49
C ALA A 245 -9.13 -12.28 9.69
N ASN A 246 -8.35 -13.17 10.33
CA ASN A 246 -8.83 -14.03 11.43
C ASN A 246 -9.02 -13.32 12.79
N ARG A 247 -9.04 -11.98 12.85
CA ARG A 247 -9.09 -11.26 14.14
C ARG A 247 -10.48 -11.23 14.75
N ALA A 248 -10.81 -12.32 15.44
CA ALA A 248 -11.68 -12.33 16.62
C ALA A 248 -10.95 -11.82 17.89
N ASN A 249 -9.84 -11.07 17.76
CA ASN A 249 -9.02 -10.59 18.87
C ASN A 249 -8.54 -9.15 18.73
#